data_AF-A0A2V7JA36-F1
#
_entry.id   AF-A0A2V7JA36-F1
#
_cell.length_a   1.000
_cell.length_b   1.000
_cell.length_c   1.000
_cell.angle_alpha   90.00
_cell.angle_beta   90.00
_cell.angle_gamma   90.00
#
_symmetry.space_group_name_H-M   'P 1'
#
loop_
_entity.id
_entity.type
_entity.pdbx_description
1 polymer ?
#
loop_
_entity_poly.entity_id
_entity_poly.type
_entity_poly.pdbx_seq_one_letter_code
_entity_poly.pdbx_strand_id
1 'polypeptide(L)'
;MDGVNRPGDICRELLAALDASEGRRKRRKRDTTPDAIGLAVKRDLLERAVAADPEPEAFETWLIQQCATAGPAEGGVRAMALSIFEEWQLARDAVSFRSWLAQGAPSDDARREE
;
A
#
# COMPACT_ATOMS: atom_id res chain seq x y z
N MET A 1 -14.26 1.91 -19.62
CA MET A 1 -13.74 1.17 -18.45
C MET A 1 -12.48 1.90 -17.99
N ASP A 2 -12.66 3.07 -17.38
CA ASP A 2 -11.53 3.96 -17.00
C ASP A 2 -11.19 3.85 -15.49
N GLY A 3 -11.92 3.01 -14.74
CA GLY A 3 -11.83 2.93 -13.28
C GLY A 3 -10.90 1.84 -12.72
N VAL A 4 -10.33 0.95 -13.53
CA VAL A 4 -9.62 -0.23 -12.98
C VAL A 4 -8.22 0.10 -12.44
N ASN A 5 -7.70 1.29 -12.74
CA ASN A 5 -6.33 1.72 -12.41
C ASN A 5 -6.25 3.07 -11.69
N ARG A 6 -7.36 3.58 -11.14
CA ARG A 6 -7.31 4.79 -10.31
C ARG A 6 -6.48 4.49 -9.06
N PRO A 7 -5.64 5.44 -8.60
CA PRO A 7 -4.79 5.22 -7.45
C PRO A 7 -5.60 4.95 -6.18
N GLY A 8 -6.82 5.50 -6.00
CA GLY A 8 -7.65 5.19 -4.85
C GLY A 8 -8.07 3.70 -4.78
N ASP A 9 -8.45 3.10 -5.91
CA ASP A 9 -8.82 1.67 -5.96
C ASP A 9 -7.62 0.77 -5.65
N ILE A 10 -6.48 1.04 -6.29
CA ILE A 10 -5.25 0.28 -6.04
C ILE A 10 -4.77 0.48 -4.60
N CYS A 11 -4.83 1.71 -4.06
CA CYS A 11 -4.46 1.98 -2.67
C CYS A 11 -5.39 1.25 -1.68
N ARG A 12 -6.68 1.12 -1.98
CA ARG A 12 -7.62 0.33 -1.17
C ARG A 12 -7.25 -1.15 -1.16
N GLU A 13 -6.87 -1.71 -2.31
CA GLU A 13 -6.45 -3.11 -2.38
C GLU A 13 -5.09 -3.35 -1.71
N LEU A 14 -4.15 -2.40 -1.84
CA LEU A 14 -2.89 -2.42 -1.10
C LEU A 14 -3.11 -2.34 0.42
N LEU A 15 -4.08 -1.53 0.87
CA LEU A 15 -4.46 -1.45 2.28
C LEU A 15 -5.05 -2.77 2.80
N ALA A 16 -5.93 -3.40 2.02
CA ALA A 16 -6.47 -4.72 2.35
C ALA A 16 -5.38 -5.80 2.41
N ALA A 17 -4.45 -5.77 1.45
CA ALA A 17 -3.30 -6.67 1.43
C ALA A 17 -2.39 -6.50 2.66
N LEU A 18 -2.14 -5.25 3.04
CA LEU A 18 -1.38 -4.89 4.23
C LEU A 18 -2.05 -5.43 5.51
N ASP A 19 -3.36 -5.24 5.66
CA ASP A 19 -4.12 -5.73 6.82
C ASP A 19 -4.10 -7.27 6.91
N ALA A 20 -4.32 -7.95 5.78
CA ALA A 20 -4.24 -9.42 5.71
C ALA A 20 -2.85 -9.95 6.09
N SER A 21 -1.78 -9.23 5.73
CA SER A 21 -0.40 -9.59 6.11
C SER A 21 -0.14 -9.37 7.61
N GLU A 22 -0.59 -8.24 8.16
CA GLU A 22 -0.44 -7.90 9.58
C GLU A 22 -1.24 -8.86 10.49
N GLY A 23 -2.44 -9.26 10.09
CA GLY A 23 -3.23 -10.28 10.79
C GLY A 23 -2.49 -11.63 10.87
N ARG A 24 -1.81 -12.03 9.80
CA ARG A 24 -0.95 -13.23 9.78
C ARG A 24 0.29 -13.06 10.66
N ARG A 25 0.94 -11.90 10.61
CA ARG A 25 2.15 -11.60 11.38
C ARG A 25 1.88 -11.58 12.88
N LYS A 26 0.78 -10.96 13.32
CA LYS A 26 0.34 -10.97 14.72
C LYS A 26 0.14 -12.38 15.27
N ARG A 27 -0.29 -13.33 14.43
CA ARG A 27 -0.42 -14.76 14.78
C ARG A 27 0.94 -15.44 14.98
N ARG A 28 1.98 -15.00 14.27
CA ARG A 28 3.36 -15.52 14.35
C ARG A 28 4.18 -14.59 15.24
N LYS A 29 4.11 -14.77 16.57
CA LYS A 29 4.82 -14.10 17.69
C LYS A 29 6.22 -13.51 17.35
N ARG A 30 6.32 -12.49 16.50
CA ARG A 30 7.56 -11.93 15.96
C ARG A 30 7.58 -10.44 16.20
N ASP A 31 8.45 -10.02 17.10
CA ASP A 31 8.67 -8.61 17.43
C ASP A 31 9.49 -7.94 16.32
N THR A 32 8.85 -7.05 15.56
CA THR A 32 9.51 -6.20 14.56
C THR A 32 9.06 -4.77 14.72
N THR A 33 9.53 -4.13 15.78
CA THR A 33 9.26 -2.72 16.11
C THR A 33 9.62 -1.71 15.01
N PRO A 34 10.78 -1.80 14.31
CA PRO A 34 11.09 -0.81 13.24
C PRO A 34 10.18 -0.98 12.01
N ASP A 35 9.72 -2.20 11.76
CA ASP A 35 8.76 -2.51 10.70
C ASP A 35 7.38 -1.92 11.02
N ALA A 36 6.96 -1.99 12.29
CA ALA A 36 5.68 -1.45 12.74
C ALA A 36 5.53 0.07 12.48
N ILE A 37 6.59 0.86 12.63
CA ILE A 37 6.55 2.31 12.37
C ILE A 37 6.38 2.56 10.86
N GLY A 38 7.19 1.90 10.03
CA GLY A 38 7.08 2.02 8.56
C GLY A 38 5.71 1.58 8.05
N LEU A 39 5.18 0.47 8.56
CA LEU A 39 3.85 -0.01 8.20
C LEU A 39 2.73 0.91 8.67
N ALA A 40 2.86 1.54 9.85
CA ALA A 40 1.90 2.53 10.32
C ALA A 40 1.89 3.77 9.41
N VAL A 41 3.06 4.26 9.00
CA VAL A 41 3.17 5.39 8.06
C VAL A 41 2.60 5.03 6.69
N LYS A 42 2.92 3.84 6.17
CA LYS A 42 2.38 3.36 4.89
C LYS A 42 0.86 3.26 4.93
N ARG A 43 0.29 2.74 6.03
CA ARG A 43 -1.15 2.63 6.25
C ARG A 43 -1.83 3.99 6.22
N ASP A 44 -1.33 4.96 7.00
CA ASP A 44 -1.87 6.32 7.03
C ASP A 44 -1.84 6.99 5.65
N LEU A 45 -0.73 6.85 4.90
CA LEU A 45 -0.64 7.37 3.52
C LEU A 45 -1.65 6.71 2.57
N LEU A 46 -1.82 5.39 2.65
CA LEU A 46 -2.80 4.66 1.84
C LEU A 46 -4.23 5.10 2.17
N GLU A 47 -4.57 5.25 3.44
CA GLU A 47 -5.89 5.74 3.87
C GLU A 47 -6.19 7.15 3.33
N ARG A 48 -5.20 8.05 3.40
CA ARG A 48 -5.31 9.40 2.80
C ARG A 48 -5.45 9.36 1.29
N ALA A 49 -4.72 8.49 0.60
CA ALA A 49 -4.79 8.35 -0.86
C ALA A 49 -6.16 7.83 -1.30
N VAL A 50 -6.73 6.87 -0.56
CA VAL A 50 -8.09 6.37 -0.80
C VAL A 50 -9.14 7.47 -0.58
N ALA A 51 -8.97 8.30 0.45
CA ALA A 51 -9.90 9.40 0.74
C ALA A 51 -9.79 10.54 -0.27
N ALA A 52 -8.58 10.86 -0.73
CA ALA A 52 -8.33 11.93 -1.69
C ALA A 52 -8.65 11.52 -3.14
N ASP A 53 -8.56 10.23 -3.48
CA ASP A 53 -8.68 9.65 -4.82
C ASP A 53 -8.06 10.55 -5.92
N PRO A 54 -6.74 10.83 -5.86
CA PRO A 54 -6.10 11.71 -6.83
C PRO A 54 -6.18 11.13 -8.24
N GLU A 55 -6.11 11.99 -9.25
CA GLU A 55 -5.99 11.51 -10.63
C GLU A 55 -4.66 10.76 -10.83
N PRO A 56 -4.59 9.74 -11.70
CA PRO A 56 -3.39 8.94 -11.90
C PRO A 56 -2.18 9.78 -12.35
N GLU A 57 -2.40 10.84 -13.13
CA GLU A 57 -1.37 11.80 -13.53
C GLU A 57 -0.88 12.71 -12.38
N ALA A 58 -1.72 12.93 -11.37
CA ALA A 58 -1.43 13.78 -10.22
C ALA A 58 -0.91 12.99 -9.01
N PHE A 59 -0.97 11.65 -9.04
CA PHE A 59 -0.71 10.82 -7.87
C PHE A 59 0.71 10.98 -7.30
N GLU A 60 1.73 11.01 -8.16
CA GLU A 60 3.12 11.23 -7.75
C GLU A 60 3.28 12.60 -7.06
N THR A 61 2.69 13.64 -7.67
CA THR A 61 2.73 15.00 -7.13
C THR A 61 1.96 15.09 -5.81
N TRP A 62 0.85 14.36 -5.67
CA TRP A 62 0.10 14.28 -4.42
C TRP A 62 0.92 13.61 -3.31
N LEU A 63 1.65 12.52 -3.60
CA LEU A 63 2.54 11.85 -2.65
C LEU A 63 3.69 12.76 -2.18
N ILE A 64 4.30 13.52 -3.10
CA ILE A 64 5.34 14.51 -2.76
C ILE A 64 4.79 15.56 -1.80
N GLN A 65 3.57 16.04 -2.02
CA GLN A 65 2.92 16.98 -1.10
C GLN A 65 2.70 16.37 0.29
N GLN A 66 2.31 15.09 0.38
CA GLN A 66 2.20 14.42 1.70
C GLN A 66 3.55 14.40 2.43
N CYS A 67 4.64 14.15 1.72
CA CYS A 67 5.99 14.18 2.30
C CYS A 67 6.35 15.55 2.87
N ALA A 68 6.07 16.62 2.12
CA ALA A 68 6.35 17.99 2.55
C ALA A 68 5.57 18.40 3.81
N THR A 69 4.39 17.81 4.04
CA THR A 69 3.57 18.07 5.25
C THR A 69 4.04 17.29 6.49
N ALA A 70 4.95 16.33 6.35
CA ALA A 70 5.35 15.42 7.43
C ALA A 70 6.35 16.00 8.44
N GLY A 71 6.96 17.15 8.15
CA GLY A 71 7.93 17.81 9.03
C GLY A 71 9.12 16.89 9.37
N PRO A 72 9.50 16.71 10.65
CA PRO A 72 10.69 15.92 11.03
C PRO A 72 10.59 14.42 10.68
N ALA A 73 9.40 13.90 10.36
CA ALA A 73 9.21 12.52 9.90
C ALA A 73 9.35 12.35 8.37
N GLU A 74 9.73 13.40 7.64
CA GLU A 74 9.81 13.43 6.17
C GLU A 74 10.56 12.23 5.59
N GLY A 75 11.69 11.82 6.17
CA GLY A 75 12.48 10.70 5.63
C GLY A 75 11.71 9.37 5.59
N GLY A 76 10.97 9.05 6.65
CA GLY A 76 10.17 7.82 6.72
C GLY A 76 8.93 7.89 5.83
N VAL A 77 8.25 9.05 5.81
CA VAL A 77 7.08 9.29 4.95
C VAL A 77 7.48 9.23 3.49
N ARG A 78 8.61 9.82 3.11
CA ARG A 78 9.13 9.81 1.74
C ARG A 78 9.51 8.41 1.27
N ALA A 79 10.13 7.60 2.14
CA ALA A 79 10.42 6.21 1.82
C ALA A 79 9.13 5.40 1.56
N MET A 80 8.09 5.59 2.38
CA MET A 80 6.81 4.90 2.19
C MET A 80 6.03 5.43 0.98
N ALA A 81 6.09 6.73 0.71
CA ALA A 81 5.48 7.32 -0.48
C ALA A 81 6.08 6.75 -1.77
N LEU A 82 7.41 6.58 -1.82
CA LEU A 82 8.08 5.94 -2.96
C LEU A 82 7.63 4.47 -3.12
N SER A 83 7.63 3.68 -2.05
CA SER A 83 7.13 2.30 -2.07
C SER A 83 5.72 2.20 -2.63
N ILE A 84 4.80 3.04 -2.14
CA ILE A 84 3.40 3.06 -2.61
C ILE A 84 3.33 3.39 -4.10
N PHE A 85 4.12 4.37 -4.56
CA PHE A 85 4.15 4.73 -5.98
C PHE A 85 4.64 3.58 -6.86
N GLU A 86 5.73 2.91 -6.46
CA GLU A 86 6.27 1.75 -7.17
C GLU A 86 5.26 0.60 -7.24
N GLU A 87 4.56 0.30 -6.14
CA GLU A 87 3.52 -0.73 -6.08
C GLU A 87 2.31 -0.39 -6.95
N TRP A 88 1.93 0.88 -7.00
CA TRP A 88 0.87 1.35 -7.89
C TRP A 88 1.27 1.24 -9.37
N GLN A 89 2.50 1.62 -9.73
CA GLN A 89 3.01 1.42 -11.09
C GLN A 89 3.07 -0.06 -11.45
N LEU A 90 3.53 -0.91 -10.53
CA LEU A 90 3.56 -2.36 -10.72
C LEU A 90 2.15 -2.93 -10.93
N ALA A 91 1.15 -2.48 -10.17
CA ALA A 91 -0.24 -2.91 -10.36
C ALA A 91 -0.81 -2.53 -11.73
N ARG A 92 -0.31 -1.45 -12.33
CA ARG A 92 -0.69 -1.03 -13.68
C ARG A 92 -0.01 -1.86 -14.77
N ASP A 93 1.26 -2.21 -14.56
CA ASP A 93 2.07 -2.92 -15.56
C ASP A 93 1.88 -4.45 -15.50
N ALA A 94 1.78 -5.01 -14.29
CA ALA A 94 1.72 -6.44 -14.05
C ALA A 94 0.30 -6.92 -13.72
N VAL A 95 -0.39 -7.46 -14.72
CA VAL A 95 -1.74 -8.06 -14.59
C VAL A 95 -1.78 -9.15 -13.50
N SER A 96 -0.73 -9.94 -13.35
CA SER A 96 -0.64 -10.97 -12.30
C SER A 96 -0.65 -10.37 -10.90
N PHE A 97 0.06 -9.25 -10.69
CA PHE A 97 0.07 -8.54 -9.41
C PHE A 97 -1.29 -7.88 -9.15
N ARG A 98 -1.89 -7.24 -10.18
CA ARG A 98 -3.25 -6.70 -10.10
C ARG A 98 -4.28 -7.77 -9.70
N SER A 99 -4.21 -8.94 -10.33
CA SER A 99 -5.11 -10.06 -10.05
C SER A 99 -4.92 -10.63 -8.64
N TRP A 100 -3.69 -10.65 -8.14
CA TRP A 100 -3.38 -11.06 -6.77
C TRP A 100 -3.91 -10.06 -5.74
N LEU A 101 -3.78 -8.75 -6.01
CA LEU A 101 -4.37 -7.69 -5.17
C LEU A 101 -5.90 -7.80 -5.11
N ALA A 102 -6.55 -8.03 -6.26
CA ALA A 102 -8.01 -8.20 -6.34
C ALA A 102 -8.52 -9.40 -5.55
N GLN A 103 -7.68 -10.40 -5.33
CA GLN A 103 -7.97 -11.57 -4.48
C GLN A 103 -7.68 -11.32 -2.99
N GLY A 104 -7.31 -10.10 -2.59
CA GLY A 104 -6.98 -9.76 -1.21
C GLY A 104 -5.59 -10.22 -0.78
N ALA A 105 -4.65 -10.32 -1.72
CA ALA A 105 -3.26 -10.70 -1.46
C ALA A 105 -3.08 -12.03 -0.67
N PRO A 106 -3.64 -13.15 -1.18
CA PRO A 106 -3.56 -14.44 -0.51
C PRO A 106 -2.10 -14.90 -0.33
N SER A 107 -1.83 -15.52 0.82
CA SER A 107 -0.53 -16.17 1.11
C SER A 107 -0.42 -17.49 0.37
N ASP A 108 0.73 -17.83 -0.20
CA ASP A 108 1.01 -19.19 -0.68
C ASP A 108 0.88 -20.23 0.45
N ASP A 109 1.23 -19.83 1.68
CA ASP A 109 1.08 -20.59 2.93
C ASP A 109 -0.38 -21.02 3.21
N ALA A 110 -1.38 -20.26 2.74
CA ALA A 110 -2.79 -20.59 2.93
C ALA A 110 -3.28 -21.70 1.98
N ARG A 111 -2.50 -22.02 0.94
CA ARG A 111 -2.83 -23.05 -0.06
C ARG A 111 -2.34 -24.46 0.32
N ARG A 112 -1.69 -24.61 1.48
CA ARG A 112 -1.21 -25.90 2.02
C ARG A 112 -2.11 -26.49 3.13
N GLU A 113 -3.25 -25.87 3.42
CA GLU A 113 -4.26 -26.44 4.31
C GLU A 113 -5.53 -26.80 3.51
N GLU A 114 -5.39 -27.75 2.58
CA GLU A 114 -6.50 -28.51 1.97
C GLU A 114 -6.21 -30.01 2.02
#